data_AF-A0A0G0GXE7-F1
#
_entry.id   AF-A0A0G0GXE7-F1
#
_cell.length_a   1.000
_cell.length_b   1.000
_cell.length_c   1.000
_cell.angle_alpha   90.00
_cell.angle_beta   90.00
_cell.angle_gamma   90.00
#
_symmetry.space_group_name_H-M   'P 1'
#
loop_
_entity.id
_entity.type
_entity.pdbx_description
1 polymer ?
#
loop_
_entity_poly.entity_id
_entity_poly.type
_entity_poly.pdbx_seq_one_letter_code
_entity_poly.pdbx_strand_id
1 'polypeptide(L)'
;MADKKEVKKEVKLNPINKEERAKLDFKSGDTVRVTSRIIEKDGKIRLQAFEGLVLSRKHGQKTNNAMFTVRKTASGVGVERIFPLFSPMVDKIEVIKRANTRRAKLYYIRDKAAKEIRRKMRSVMVQDEEKEVTPIMAEPAEVKE
;
A
#
# COMPACT_ATOMS: atom_id res chain seq x y z
N MET A 1 -22.78 18.63 -43.22
CA MET A 1 -22.76 18.38 -41.76
C MET A 1 -22.54 16.89 -41.57
N ALA A 2 -21.33 16.47 -41.16
CA ALA A 2 -20.97 15.06 -41.07
C ALA A 2 -21.37 14.49 -39.71
N ASP A 3 -22.09 13.37 -39.75
CA ASP A 3 -22.61 12.62 -38.61
C ASP A 3 -21.50 12.16 -37.67
N LYS A 4 -21.54 12.62 -36.41
CA LYS A 4 -20.80 12.02 -35.30
C LYS A 4 -21.47 10.70 -34.92
N LYS A 5 -21.02 9.60 -35.53
CA LYS A 5 -21.41 8.25 -35.12
C LYS A 5 -20.75 7.93 -33.78
N GLU A 6 -21.46 8.15 -32.67
CA GLU A 6 -21.08 7.66 -31.34
C GLU A 6 -21.01 6.13 -31.37
N VAL A 7 -19.79 5.58 -31.41
CA VAL A 7 -19.58 4.15 -31.23
C VAL A 7 -19.62 3.84 -29.73
N LYS A 8 -20.82 3.72 -29.17
CA LYS A 8 -21.02 3.09 -27.85
C LYS A 8 -20.88 1.58 -28.03
N LYS A 9 -19.65 1.07 -27.95
CA LYS A 9 -19.42 -0.38 -27.81
C LYS A 9 -19.90 -0.81 -26.42
N GLU A 10 -20.89 -1.69 -26.38
CA GLU A 10 -21.34 -2.34 -25.14
C GLU A 10 -20.18 -3.10 -24.51
N VAL A 11 -19.67 -2.58 -23.39
CA VAL A 11 -18.69 -3.30 -22.58
C VAL A 11 -19.42 -4.43 -21.88
N LYS A 12 -19.22 -5.67 -22.34
CA LYS A 12 -19.72 -6.88 -21.67
C LYS A 12 -19.08 -6.99 -20.29
N LEU A 13 -19.76 -6.47 -19.27
CA LEU A 13 -19.38 -6.64 -17.87
C LEU A 13 -19.64 -8.10 -17.49
N ASN A 14 -18.63 -8.75 -16.91
CA ASN A 14 -18.78 -10.15 -16.46
C ASN A 14 -19.74 -10.15 -15.25
N PRO A 15 -20.77 -11.01 -15.20
CA PRO A 15 -21.60 -11.16 -14.01
C PRO A 15 -20.71 -11.59 -12.84
N ILE A 16 -20.72 -10.79 -11.78
CA ILE A 16 -19.89 -11.05 -10.60
C ILE A 16 -20.60 -12.12 -9.78
N ASN A 17 -19.92 -13.24 -9.52
CA ASN A 17 -20.37 -14.16 -8.50
C ASN A 17 -20.16 -13.52 -7.11
N LYS A 18 -21.25 -13.00 -6.53
CA LYS A 18 -21.21 -12.33 -5.22
C LYS A 18 -20.82 -13.27 -4.10
N GLU A 19 -21.19 -14.55 -4.17
CA GLU A 19 -20.90 -15.51 -3.11
C GLU A 19 -19.40 -15.81 -2.99
N GLU A 20 -18.73 -16.01 -4.13
CA GLU A 20 -17.29 -16.22 -4.17
C GLU A 20 -16.52 -15.01 -3.65
N ARG A 21 -16.95 -13.80 -4.03
CA ARG A 21 -16.35 -12.55 -3.54
C ARG A 21 -16.58 -12.34 -2.04
N ALA A 22 -17.73 -12.76 -1.52
CA ALA A 22 -18.01 -12.68 -0.08
C ALA A 22 -17.19 -13.69 0.73
N LYS A 23 -16.87 -14.86 0.16
CA LYS A 23 -16.03 -15.90 0.78
C LYS A 23 -14.53 -15.56 0.81
N LEU A 24 -14.09 -14.54 0.07
CA LEU A 24 -12.70 -14.09 0.08
C LEU A 24 -12.30 -13.53 1.46
N ASP A 25 -11.54 -14.35 2.18
CA ASP A 25 -11.02 -14.04 3.50
C ASP A 25 -9.61 -13.47 3.42
N PHE A 26 -9.54 -12.14 3.60
CA PHE A 26 -8.33 -11.36 3.76
C PHE A 26 -8.61 -10.16 4.66
N LYS A 27 -7.60 -9.75 5.41
CA LYS A 27 -7.67 -8.68 6.41
C LYS A 27 -6.67 -7.56 6.13
N SER A 28 -6.75 -6.50 6.93
CA SER A 28 -5.73 -5.44 6.92
C SER A 28 -4.35 -6.03 7.24
N GLY A 29 -3.36 -5.66 6.45
CA GLY A 29 -1.98 -6.14 6.56
C GLY A 29 -1.63 -7.23 5.55
N ASP A 30 -2.61 -7.95 5.04
CA ASP A 30 -2.37 -8.93 3.98
C ASP A 30 -1.92 -8.22 2.69
N THR A 31 -1.11 -8.92 1.90
CA THR A 31 -0.74 -8.49 0.56
C THR A 31 -1.62 -9.18 -0.45
N VAL A 32 -2.31 -8.37 -1.25
CA VAL A 32 -3.26 -8.84 -2.26
C VAL A 32 -2.85 -8.34 -3.63
N ARG A 33 -3.12 -9.15 -4.65
CA ARG A 33 -3.02 -8.78 -6.06
C ARG A 33 -4.42 -8.67 -6.62
N VAL A 34 -4.74 -7.46 -7.07
CA VAL A 34 -6.02 -7.12 -7.67
C VAL A 34 -5.82 -6.91 -9.15
N THR A 35 -6.44 -7.75 -9.98
CA THR A 35 -6.47 -7.57 -11.43
C THR A 35 -7.71 -6.78 -11.80
N SER A 36 -7.52 -5.58 -12.34
CA SER A 36 -8.59 -4.70 -12.80
C SER A 36 -8.61 -4.63 -14.32
N ARG A 37 -9.82 -4.64 -14.89
CA ARG A 37 -10.09 -4.32 -16.30
C ARG A 37 -10.08 -2.81 -16.47
N ILE A 38 -9.23 -2.33 -17.36
CA ILE A 38 -9.16 -0.93 -17.76
C ILE A 38 -9.63 -0.86 -19.20
N ILE A 39 -10.67 -0.05 -19.42
CA ILE A 39 -11.20 0.21 -20.75
C ILE A 39 -10.37 1.33 -21.35
N GLU A 40 -9.71 1.05 -22.46
CA GLU A 40 -8.94 2.04 -23.22
C GLU A 40 -9.84 2.79 -24.19
N LYS A 41 -9.37 3.95 -24.70
CA LYS A 41 -10.18 4.85 -25.54
C LYS A 41 -10.71 4.16 -26.82
N ASP A 42 -10.01 3.16 -27.33
CA ASP A 42 -10.37 2.43 -28.54
C ASP A 42 -11.38 1.27 -28.27
N GLY A 43 -11.85 1.15 -27.02
CA GLY A 43 -12.75 0.08 -26.57
C GLY A 43 -12.07 -1.26 -26.31
N LYS A 44 -10.73 -1.32 -26.35
CA LYS A 44 -9.95 -2.49 -25.92
C LYS A 44 -9.90 -2.56 -24.40
N ILE A 45 -9.94 -3.78 -23.87
CA ILE A 45 -9.83 -4.03 -22.42
C ILE A 45 -8.41 -4.51 -22.13
N ARG A 46 -7.71 -3.80 -21.25
CA ARG A 46 -6.42 -4.23 -20.70
C ARG A 46 -6.60 -4.70 -19.27
N LEU A 47 -5.98 -5.84 -18.94
CA LEU A 47 -5.87 -6.31 -17.56
C LEU A 47 -4.65 -5.67 -16.92
N GLN A 48 -4.85 -4.94 -15.83
CA GLN A 48 -3.77 -4.38 -15.03
C GLN A 48 -3.81 -5.00 -13.64
N ALA A 49 -2.72 -5.65 -13.24
CA ALA A 49 -2.53 -6.14 -11.88
C ALA A 49 -1.97 -5.04 -10.98
N PHE A 50 -2.57 -4.88 -9.80
CA PHE A 50 -2.09 -4.03 -8.73
C PHE A 50 -1.87 -4.86 -7.48
N GLU A 51 -0.60 -5.04 -7.11
CA GLU A 51 -0.19 -5.82 -5.96
C GLU A 51 0.30 -4.91 -4.84
N GLY A 52 -0.24 -5.08 -3.64
CA GLY A 52 0.20 -4.30 -2.49
C GLY A 52 -0.47 -4.71 -1.18
N LEU A 53 -0.16 -3.96 -0.13
CA LEU A 53 -0.64 -4.20 1.21
C LEU A 53 -2.04 -3.61 1.42
N VAL A 54 -2.94 -4.38 2.01
CA VAL A 54 -4.28 -3.92 2.37
C VAL A 54 -4.19 -3.01 3.60
N LEU A 55 -4.43 -1.71 3.42
CA LEU A 55 -4.43 -0.74 4.51
C LEU A 55 -5.68 -0.85 5.38
N SER A 56 -6.84 -1.04 4.74
CA SER A 56 -8.12 -1.07 5.41
C SER A 56 -9.17 -1.77 4.57
N ARG A 57 -10.13 -2.41 5.22
CA ARG A 57 -11.36 -2.94 4.64
C ARG A 57 -12.55 -2.24 5.32
N LYS A 58 -13.51 -1.74 4.54
CA LYS A 58 -14.65 -0.92 4.99
C LYS A 58 -15.97 -1.59 4.62
N HIS A 59 -17.02 -1.30 5.39
CA HIS A 59 -18.42 -1.74 5.19
C HIS A 59 -18.69 -3.25 5.27
N GLY A 60 -17.84 -4.01 5.97
CA GLY A 60 -18.03 -5.47 6.16
C GLY A 60 -17.73 -6.29 4.91
N GLN A 61 -17.79 -7.63 5.00
CA GLN A 61 -17.44 -8.53 3.88
C GLN A 61 -18.61 -8.80 2.93
N LYS A 62 -19.86 -8.70 3.42
CA LYS A 62 -21.08 -9.16 2.72
C LYS A 62 -21.92 -8.04 2.11
N THR A 63 -21.53 -6.78 2.31
CA THR A 63 -22.28 -5.62 1.83
C THR A 63 -21.84 -5.24 0.42
N ASN A 64 -22.76 -4.88 -0.49
CA ASN A 64 -22.39 -4.43 -1.85
C ASN A 64 -21.41 -3.23 -1.83
N ASN A 65 -21.44 -2.41 -0.79
CA ASN A 65 -20.58 -1.24 -0.58
C ASN A 65 -19.23 -1.59 0.09
N ALA A 66 -18.91 -2.88 0.23
CA ALA A 66 -17.64 -3.35 0.76
C ALA A 66 -16.49 -2.83 -0.11
N MET A 67 -15.54 -2.14 0.51
CA MET A 67 -14.39 -1.55 -0.16
C MET A 67 -13.13 -1.90 0.60
N PHE A 68 -12.02 -1.98 -0.10
CA PHE A 68 -10.71 -2.14 0.51
C PHE A 68 -9.69 -1.25 -0.18
N THR A 69 -8.68 -0.82 0.59
CA THR A 69 -7.63 0.08 0.11
C THR A 69 -6.33 -0.68 0.07
N VAL A 70 -5.68 -0.70 -1.09
CA VAL A 70 -4.38 -1.35 -1.31
C VAL A 70 -3.33 -0.27 -1.53
N ARG A 71 -2.21 -0.39 -0.83
CA ARG A 71 -1.04 0.50 -0.93
C ARG A 71 0.15 -0.25 -1.50
N LYS A 72 0.82 0.36 -2.48
CA LYS A 72 2.08 -0.11 -3.05
C LYS A 72 3.03 1.09 -3.21
N THR A 73 4.32 0.90 -2.99
CA THR A 73 5.32 1.85 -3.49
C THR A 73 5.68 1.44 -4.92
N ALA A 74 5.40 2.30 -5.89
CA ALA A 74 5.74 2.09 -7.29
C ALA A 74 6.65 3.24 -7.75
N SER A 75 7.82 2.91 -8.30
CA SER A 75 8.80 3.90 -8.79
C SER A 75 9.12 5.01 -7.77
N GLY A 76 9.31 4.64 -6.50
CA GLY A 76 9.61 5.58 -5.41
C GLY A 76 8.41 6.36 -4.87
N VAL A 77 7.24 6.28 -5.50
CA VAL A 77 6.02 6.99 -5.07
C VAL A 77 5.04 6.02 -4.41
N GLY A 78 4.48 6.42 -3.27
CA GLY A 78 3.43 5.66 -2.58
C GLY A 78 2.09 5.80 -3.30
N VAL A 79 1.64 4.75 -3.97
CA VAL A 79 0.35 4.71 -4.68
C VAL A 79 -0.68 3.95 -3.85
N GLU A 80 -1.85 4.55 -3.69
CA GLU A 80 -3.01 3.91 -3.06
C GLU A 80 -4.15 3.78 -4.07
N ARG A 81 -4.78 2.60 -4.08
CA ARG A 81 -5.98 2.36 -4.87
C ARG A 81 -7.08 1.80 -3.97
N ILE A 82 -8.29 2.30 -4.17
CA ILE A 82 -9.49 1.84 -3.48
C ILE A 82 -10.26 0.96 -4.46
N PHE A 83 -10.57 -0.26 -4.05
CA PHE A 83 -11.32 -1.22 -4.86
C PHE A 83 -12.63 -1.58 -4.15
N PRO A 84 -13.78 -1.44 -4.82
CA PRO A 84 -15.01 -2.08 -4.38
C PRO A 84 -14.90 -3.59 -4.59
N LEU A 85 -15.26 -4.37 -3.56
CA LEU A 85 -15.15 -5.83 -3.57
C LEU A 85 -16.02 -6.47 -4.68
N PHE A 86 -17.17 -5.86 -4.92
CA PHE A 86 -18.19 -6.29 -5.89
C PHE A 86 -18.24 -5.39 -7.13
N SER A 87 -17.12 -4.75 -7.50
CA SER A 87 -17.07 -3.99 -8.76
C SER A 87 -16.86 -4.93 -9.95
N PRO A 88 -17.62 -4.76 -11.06
CA PRO A 88 -17.43 -5.58 -12.27
C PRO A 88 -16.11 -5.26 -12.96
N MET A 89 -15.48 -4.13 -12.64
CA MET A 89 -14.16 -3.79 -13.18
C MET A 89 -13.04 -4.62 -12.54
N VAL A 90 -13.28 -5.23 -11.38
CA VAL A 90 -12.31 -6.12 -10.75
C VAL A 90 -12.52 -7.52 -11.29
N ASP A 91 -11.52 -8.05 -11.98
CA ASP A 91 -11.53 -9.39 -12.58
C ASP A 91 -11.22 -10.46 -11.53
N LYS A 92 -10.06 -10.35 -10.89
CA LYS A 92 -9.57 -11.31 -9.90
C LYS A 92 -8.95 -10.63 -8.68
N ILE A 93 -9.11 -11.25 -7.52
CA ILE A 93 -8.45 -10.86 -6.27
C ILE A 93 -7.73 -12.10 -5.72
N GLU A 94 -6.43 -12.00 -5.56
CA GLU A 94 -5.58 -13.08 -5.03
C GLU A 94 -4.90 -12.61 -3.74
N VAL A 95 -4.87 -13.48 -2.72
CA VAL A 95 -4.10 -13.23 -1.49
C VAL A 95 -2.73 -13.87 -1.68
N ILE A 96 -1.69 -13.04 -1.76
CA ILE A 96 -0.31 -13.51 -1.97
C ILE A 96 0.35 -13.85 -0.64
N LYS A 97 0.19 -12.94 0.34
CA LYS A 97 0.82 -13.08 1.65
C LYS A 97 -0.13 -12.67 2.74
N ARG A 98 -0.28 -13.53 3.74
CA ARG A 98 -1.02 -13.21 4.96
C ARG A 98 -0.07 -12.59 5.98
N ALA A 99 -0.53 -11.53 6.65
CA ALA A 99 0.22 -10.91 7.73
C ALA A 99 -0.70 -10.69 8.94
N ASN A 100 -0.13 -10.81 10.14
CA ASN A 100 -0.88 -10.51 11.34
C ASN A 100 -0.67 -9.05 11.74
N THR A 101 -1.75 -8.29 11.86
CA THR A 101 -1.70 -6.91 12.32
C THR A 101 -2.65 -6.69 13.47
N ARG A 102 -2.25 -5.84 14.42
CA ARG A 102 -3.04 -5.54 15.62
C ARG A 102 -4.12 -4.50 15.37
N ARG A 103 -4.04 -3.77 14.26
CA ARG A 103 -4.94 -2.64 13.93
C ARG A 103 -5.74 -2.97 12.68
N ALA A 104 -7.04 -2.68 12.70
CA ALA A 104 -7.93 -2.84 11.55
C ALA A 104 -7.66 -1.84 10.40
N LYS A 105 -6.99 -0.72 10.71
CA LYS A 105 -6.61 0.33 9.75
C LYS A 105 -5.14 0.68 9.92
N LEU A 106 -4.35 0.52 8.87
CA LEU A 106 -2.89 0.63 8.89
C LEU A 106 -2.40 1.97 8.34
N TYR A 107 -3.13 3.06 8.58
CA TYR A 107 -2.81 4.38 8.04
C TYR A 107 -1.42 4.88 8.45
N TYR A 108 -0.89 4.42 9.59
CA TYR A 108 0.47 4.72 10.04
C TYR A 108 1.56 4.26 9.07
N ILE A 109 1.27 3.33 8.15
CA ILE A 109 2.23 2.84 7.15
C ILE A 109 2.64 3.95 6.18
N ARG A 110 1.80 4.97 5.98
CA ARG A 110 2.13 6.12 5.13
C ARG A 110 3.37 6.86 5.62
N ASP A 111 3.46 7.05 6.94
CA ASP A 111 4.51 7.84 7.58
C ASP A 111 5.60 6.98 8.23
N LYS A 112 5.42 5.66 8.25
CA LYS A 112 6.31 4.71 8.95
C LYS A 112 7.76 4.86 8.48
N ALA A 113 7.99 4.93 7.17
CA ALA A 113 9.32 5.09 6.60
C ALA A 113 9.99 6.39 7.08
N ALA A 114 9.30 7.53 6.99
CA ALA A 114 9.83 8.82 7.43
C ALA A 114 10.06 8.85 8.95
N LYS A 115 9.17 8.24 9.74
CA LYS A 115 9.30 8.14 11.20
C LYS A 115 10.49 7.24 11.60
N GLU A 116 10.72 6.15 10.89
CA GLU A 116 11.86 5.27 11.10
C GLU A 116 13.18 5.95 10.75
N ILE A 117 13.24 6.67 9.63
CA ILE A 117 14.41 7.47 9.23
C ILE A 117 14.74 8.51 10.31
N ARG A 118 13.75 9.31 10.75
CA ARG A 118 13.95 10.31 11.82
C ARG A 118 14.44 9.68 13.13
N ARG A 119 13.88 8.53 13.51
CA ARG A 119 14.29 7.81 14.72
C ARG A 119 15.75 7.37 14.62
N LYS A 120 16.17 6.84 13.46
CA LYS A 120 17.54 6.37 13.24
C LYS A 120 18.54 7.53 13.19
N MET A 121 18.21 8.66 12.56
CA MET A 121 19.07 9.85 12.57
C MET A 121 19.30 10.38 13.99
N ARG A 122 18.25 10.45 14.83
CA ARG A 122 18.39 10.88 16.22
C ARG A 122 19.35 9.99 17.01
N SER A 123 19.27 8.66 16.83
CA SER A 123 20.20 7.76 17.52
C SER A 123 21.65 7.90 17.05
N VAL A 124 21.88 8.34 15.81
CA VAL A 124 23.25 8.60 15.31
C VAL A 124 23.81 9.89 15.93
N MET A 125 23.03 10.97 15.96
CA MET A 125 23.46 12.24 16.57
C MET A 125 23.84 12.11 18.05
N VAL A 126 23.12 11.26 18.82
CA VAL A 126 23.46 10.99 20.23
C VAL A 126 24.79 10.24 20.38
N GLN A 127 25.17 9.41 19.40
CA GLN A 127 26.42 8.65 19.44
C GLN A 127 27.66 9.49 19.11
N ASP A 128 27.49 10.56 18.33
CA ASP A 128 28.59 11.46 17.99
C ASP A 128 28.90 12.41 19.16
N GLU A 129 27.88 12.87 19.89
CA GLU A 129 28.04 13.65 21.13
C GLU A 129 28.84 12.87 22.18
N GLU A 130 28.54 11.58 22.42
CA GLU A 130 29.26 10.75 23.41
C GLU A 130 30.74 10.50 23.06
N LYS A 131 31.13 10.60 21.79
CA LYS A 131 32.53 10.42 21.35
C LYS A 131 33.38 11.67 21.51
N GLU A 132 32.80 12.87 21.49
CA GLU A 132 33.54 14.10 21.71
C GLU A 132 33.81 14.39 23.19
N VAL A 133 33.03 13.81 24.12
CA VAL A 133 33.16 14.09 25.56
C VAL A 133 34.21 13.26 26.32
N THR A 134 35.06 12.46 25.66
CA THR A 134 36.20 11.84 26.38
C THR A 134 37.15 12.94 26.85
N PRO A 135 37.31 13.18 28.16
CA PRO A 135 38.08 14.32 28.66
C PRO A 135 39.57 14.12 28.35
N ILE A 136 40.22 15.14 27.83
CA ILE A 136 41.67 15.22 27.56
C ILE A 136 42.46 15.41 28.87
N MET A 137 42.08 14.77 29.98
CA MET A 137 42.74 14.96 31.27
C MET A 137 43.19 13.63 31.86
N ALA A 138 44.45 13.28 31.60
CA ALA A 138 45.47 13.00 32.64
C ALA A 138 46.74 12.40 32.03
N GLU A 139 47.72 13.24 31.70
CA GLU A 139 49.13 12.90 31.96
C GLU A 139 49.71 14.04 32.80
N PRO A 140 50.00 13.84 34.10
CA PRO A 140 50.80 14.78 34.85
C PRO A 140 52.24 14.69 34.32
N ALA A 141 52.72 15.78 33.71
CA ALA A 141 54.11 15.88 33.29
C ALA A 141 55.03 15.69 34.51
N GLU A 142 55.83 14.62 34.49
CA GLU A 142 56.92 14.41 35.43
C GLU A 142 57.92 15.56 35.34
N VAL A 143 58.06 16.31 36.43
CA VAL A 143 59.16 17.26 36.64
C VAL A 143 60.38 16.44 37.08
N LYS A 144 61.43 16.41 36.24
CA LYS A 144 62.75 15.92 36.65
C LYS A 144 63.60 17.07 37.15
N GLU A 145 64.17 16.88 38.34
CA GLU A 145 65.26 17.67 38.97
C GLU A 145 66.51 17.76 38.09
#